data_AF-A0A9D7S3X4-F1
#
_entry.id   AF-A0A9D7S3X4-F1
#
_cell.length_a   1.000
_cell.length_b   1.000
_cell.length_c   1.000
_cell.angle_alpha   90.00
_cell.angle_beta   90.00
_cell.angle_gamma   90.00
#
_symmetry.space_group_name_H-M   'P 1'
#
loop_
_entity.id
_entity.type
_entity.pdbx_description
1 polymer ?
#
loop_
_entity_poly.entity_id
_entity_poly.type
_entity_poly.pdbx_seq_one_letter_code
_entity_poly.pdbx_strand_id
1 'polypeptide(L)'
;MSVEEFQRLKAAAGEPVPPEMLRRHAETQNGLAPDPLGYDTSDLATCALEMAAAALSGRNRDAVAKEIEQVERRFGLAHIERARDRQRATTAASDG
;
A
#
# COMPACT_ATOMS: atom_id res chain seq x y z
N MET A 1 -29.06 -9.60 -9.88
CA MET A 1 -28.89 -8.54 -8.86
C MET A 1 -27.42 -8.17 -8.81
N SER A 2 -27.08 -6.90 -8.98
CA SER A 2 -25.69 -6.43 -8.94
C SER A 2 -25.20 -6.24 -7.50
N VAL A 3 -23.88 -6.16 -7.30
CA VAL A 3 -23.27 -5.83 -6.00
C VAL A 3 -23.78 -4.47 -5.48
N GLU A 4 -23.99 -3.50 -6.37
CA GLU A 4 -24.53 -2.18 -6.02
C GLU A 4 -26.01 -2.24 -5.61
N GLU A 5 -26.82 -3.11 -6.24
CA GLU A 5 -28.19 -3.35 -5.78
C GLU A 5 -28.22 -4.03 -4.42
N PHE A 6 -27.36 -5.02 -4.18
CA PHE A 6 -27.25 -5.67 -2.89
C PHE A 6 -26.84 -4.69 -1.77
N GLN A 7 -25.85 -3.84 -2.02
CA GLN A 7 -25.43 -2.79 -1.08
C GLN A 7 -26.57 -1.82 -0.75
N ARG A 8 -27.32 -1.38 -1.78
CA ARG A 8 -28.47 -0.47 -1.61
C ARG A 8 -29.57 -1.12 -0.77
N LEU A 9 -29.86 -2.40 -0.99
CA LEU A 9 -30.85 -3.15 -0.20
C LEU A 9 -30.42 -3.31 1.26
N LYS A 10 -29.16 -3.66 1.51
CA LYS A 10 -28.61 -3.75 2.88
C LYS A 10 -28.67 -2.41 3.61
N ALA A 11 -28.28 -1.33 2.94
CA ALA A 11 -28.37 0.03 3.50
C ALA A 11 -29.82 0.44 3.81
N ALA A 12 -30.78 0.15 2.92
CA ALA A 12 -32.19 0.43 3.14
C ALA A 12 -32.79 -0.40 4.29
N ALA A 13 -32.27 -1.60 4.52
CA ALA A 13 -32.65 -2.48 5.64
C ALA A 13 -31.92 -2.12 6.96
N GLY A 14 -31.00 -1.16 6.97
CA GLY A 14 -30.16 -0.84 8.13
C GLY A 14 -29.17 -1.94 8.50
N GLU A 15 -28.92 -2.88 7.60
CA GLU A 15 -27.99 -3.99 7.82
C GLU A 15 -26.58 -3.60 7.33
N PRO A 16 -25.52 -3.99 8.07
CA PRO A 16 -24.15 -3.72 7.63
C PRO A 16 -23.82 -4.48 6.35
N VAL A 17 -23.15 -3.80 5.42
CA VAL A 17 -22.58 -4.42 4.22
C VAL A 17 -21.25 -5.08 4.59
N PRO A 18 -21.01 -6.36 4.20
CA PRO A 18 -19.73 -7.01 4.44
C PRO A 18 -18.56 -6.22 3.82
N PRO A 19 -17.41 -6.08 4.52
CA PRO A 19 -16.29 -5.24 4.07
C PRO A 19 -15.75 -5.59 2.68
N GLU A 20 -15.75 -6.88 2.33
CA GLU A 20 -15.35 -7.40 1.02
C GLU A 20 -16.24 -6.94 -0.12
N MET A 21 -17.45 -6.48 0.19
CA MET A 21 -18.40 -5.93 -0.77
C MET A 21 -18.31 -4.41 -0.86
N LEU A 22 -17.58 -3.72 0.02
CA LEU A 22 -17.35 -2.28 -0.10
C LEU A 22 -16.42 -2.03 -1.29
N ARG A 23 -16.81 -1.12 -2.20
CA ARG A 23 -15.93 -0.72 -3.30
C ARG A 23 -14.67 -0.09 -2.72
N ARG A 24 -13.51 -0.62 -3.10
CA ARG A 24 -12.25 0.12 -2.97
C ARG A 24 -12.32 1.31 -3.92
N HIS A 25 -12.40 2.51 -3.37
CA HIS A 25 -12.29 3.72 -4.16
C HIS A 25 -10.85 3.84 -4.66
N ALA A 26 -10.68 4.13 -5.96
CA ALA A 26 -9.38 4.50 -6.48
C ALA A 26 -9.00 5.85 -5.86
N GLU A 27 -7.96 5.87 -5.04
CA GLU A 27 -7.39 7.12 -4.56
C GLU A 27 -6.60 7.77 -5.70
N THR A 28 -7.03 8.96 -6.11
CA THR A 28 -6.30 9.76 -7.10
C THR A 28 -5.47 10.79 -6.36
N GLN A 29 -4.15 10.74 -6.54
CA GLN A 29 -3.25 11.75 -5.98
C GLN A 29 -3.30 13.01 -6.87
N ASN A 30 -3.77 14.12 -6.30
CA ASN A 30 -3.77 15.42 -6.97
C ASN A 30 -2.44 16.15 -6.68
N GLY A 31 -1.79 16.66 -7.73
CA GLY A 31 -0.53 17.41 -7.63
C GLY A 31 0.73 16.54 -7.76
N LEU A 32 1.89 17.20 -7.85
CA LEU A 32 3.18 16.51 -7.88
C LEU A 32 3.49 15.98 -6.48
N ALA A 33 3.78 14.69 -6.37
CA ALA A 33 4.36 14.16 -5.14
C ALA A 33 5.71 14.86 -4.88
N PRO A 34 6.07 15.16 -3.62
CA PRO A 34 7.44 15.51 -3.30
C PRO A 34 8.37 14.41 -3.82
N ASP A 35 9.43 14.78 -4.53
CA ASP A 35 10.49 13.86 -4.92
C ASP A 35 11.65 13.98 -3.91
N PRO A 36 11.70 13.10 -2.89
CA PRO A 36 12.75 13.15 -1.87
C PRO A 36 14.11 12.67 -2.40
N LEU A 37 14.16 12.05 -3.59
CA LEU A 37 15.39 11.52 -4.17
C LEU A 37 16.01 12.50 -5.16
N GLY A 38 15.18 13.33 -5.82
CA GLY A 38 15.60 14.52 -6.55
C GLY A 38 16.53 14.24 -7.73
N TYR A 39 16.42 13.04 -8.33
CA TYR A 39 17.26 12.68 -9.46
C TYR A 39 16.97 13.57 -10.67
N ASP A 40 18.03 13.96 -11.38
CA ASP A 40 17.87 14.59 -12.68
C ASP A 40 17.38 13.55 -13.69
N THR A 41 16.21 13.78 -14.26
CA THR A 41 15.58 12.90 -15.25
C THR A 41 15.71 13.42 -16.68
N SER A 42 16.44 14.53 -16.89
CA SER A 42 16.71 15.07 -18.23
C SER A 42 17.64 14.16 -19.03
N ASP A 43 18.51 13.39 -18.36
CA ASP A 43 19.31 12.31 -18.94
C ASP A 43 19.03 10.99 -18.21
N LEU A 44 18.19 10.16 -18.81
CA LEU A 44 17.73 8.89 -18.22
C LEU A 44 18.87 7.88 -18.04
N ALA A 45 19.91 7.91 -18.88
CA ALA A 45 21.01 6.95 -18.78
C ALA A 45 21.86 7.26 -17.53
N THR A 46 22.22 8.52 -17.37
CA THR A 46 22.95 8.99 -16.18
C THR A 46 22.11 8.82 -14.91
N CYS A 47 20.82 9.16 -14.97
CA CYS A 47 19.86 8.95 -13.88
C CYS A 47 19.86 7.49 -13.40
N ALA A 48 19.71 6.54 -14.32
CA ALA A 48 19.64 5.12 -14.00
C ALA A 48 20.93 4.60 -13.35
N LEU A 49 22.10 5.06 -13.80
CA LEU A 49 23.38 4.69 -13.20
C LEU A 49 23.53 5.26 -11.79
N GLU A 50 23.11 6.50 -11.58
CA GLU A 50 23.12 7.14 -10.26
C GLU A 50 22.19 6.43 -9.28
N MET A 51 20.98 6.08 -9.73
CA MET A 51 20.00 5.29 -8.97
C MET A 51 20.58 3.93 -8.57
N ALA A 52 21.22 3.23 -9.50
CA ALA A 52 21.83 1.93 -9.23
C ALA A 52 22.95 2.05 -8.18
N ALA A 53 23.81 3.06 -8.31
CA ALA A 53 24.87 3.32 -7.33
C ALA A 53 24.31 3.68 -5.94
N ALA A 54 23.22 4.46 -5.88
CA ALA A 54 22.54 4.80 -4.64
C ALA A 54 21.92 3.57 -3.96
N ALA A 55 21.32 2.67 -4.74
CA ALA A 55 20.74 1.43 -4.25
C ALA A 55 21.81 0.49 -3.69
N LEU A 56 22.92 0.30 -4.41
CA LEU A 56 24.03 -0.55 -3.98
C LEU A 56 24.74 -0.01 -2.73
N SER A 57 24.86 1.31 -2.61
CA SER A 57 25.47 1.95 -1.43
C SER A 57 24.53 2.10 -0.24
N GLY A 58 23.23 1.84 -0.42
CA GLY A 58 22.21 2.04 0.62
C GLY A 58 21.96 3.52 0.97
N ARG A 59 22.43 4.46 0.15
CA ARG A 59 22.34 5.91 0.39
C ARG A 59 20.92 6.38 0.69
N ASN A 60 19.94 5.79 0.02
CA ASN A 60 18.54 6.22 0.08
C ASN A 60 17.69 5.35 1.02
N ARG A 61 18.30 4.49 1.84
CA ARG A 61 17.57 3.51 2.67
C ARG A 61 16.51 4.16 3.55
N ASP A 62 16.83 5.27 4.21
CA ASP A 62 15.91 5.96 5.11
C ASP A 62 14.77 6.65 4.35
N ALA A 63 15.05 7.24 3.18
CA ALA A 63 14.04 7.86 2.34
C ALA A 63 13.05 6.81 1.82
N VAL A 64 13.56 5.66 1.37
CA VAL A 64 12.74 4.52 0.91
C VAL A 64 11.88 3.96 2.05
N ALA A 65 12.45 3.77 3.24
CA ALA A 65 11.71 3.26 4.40
C ALA A 65 10.53 4.19 4.79
N LYS A 66 10.76 5.51 4.78
CA LYS A 66 9.72 6.50 5.07
C LYS A 66 8.61 6.50 4.01
N GLU A 67 8.95 6.32 2.74
CA GLU A 67 7.94 6.25 1.68
C GLU A 67 7.09 4.99 1.80
N ILE A 68 7.72 3.83 2.05
CA ILE A 68 7.02 2.57 2.30
C ILE A 68 6.04 2.73 3.47
N GLU A 69 6.47 3.29 4.60
CA GLU A 69 5.60 3.52 5.76
C GLU A 69 4.40 4.44 5.44
N GLN A 70 4.61 5.47 4.61
CA GLN A 70 3.53 6.35 4.17
C GLN A 70 2.52 5.63 3.27
N VAL A 71 3.00 4.83 2.32
CA VAL A 71 2.17 4.02 1.43
C VAL A 71 1.38 2.98 2.24
N GLU A 72 2.03 2.30 3.17
CA GLU A 72 1.38 1.33 4.04
C GLU A 72 0.27 1.95 4.90
N ARG A 73 0.48 3.16 5.42
CA ARG A 73 -0.56 3.90 6.14
C ARG A 73 -1.71 4.29 5.22
N ARG A 74 -1.40 4.82 4.03
CA ARG A 74 -2.40 5.31 3.07
C ARG A 74 -3.33 4.21 2.60
N PHE A 75 -2.77 3.04 2.27
CA PHE A 75 -3.54 1.91 1.77
C PHE A 75 -3.94 0.89 2.86
N GLY A 76 -3.63 1.17 4.12
CA GLY A 76 -3.89 0.24 5.22
C GLY A 76 -3.13 -1.09 5.12
N LEU A 77 -1.99 -1.17 4.42
CA LEU A 77 -1.25 -2.42 4.31
C LEU A 77 -0.59 -2.82 5.64
N ALA A 78 -0.28 -1.85 6.50
CA ALA A 78 0.35 -2.07 7.81
C ALA A 78 -0.47 -2.97 8.75
N HIS A 79 -1.80 -3.01 8.63
CA HIS A 79 -2.64 -3.89 9.46
C HIS A 79 -2.82 -5.28 8.85
N ILE A 80 -2.70 -5.41 7.52
CA ILE A 80 -2.83 -6.67 6.79
C ILE A 80 -1.63 -7.57 7.06
N GLU A 81 -0.40 -7.03 7.03
CA GLU A 81 0.80 -7.81 7.36
C GLU A 81 0.79 -8.30 8.81
N ARG A 82 0.45 -7.44 9.78
CA ARG A 82 0.33 -7.84 11.20
C ARG A 82 -0.78 -8.88 11.44
N ALA A 83 -1.83 -8.89 10.64
CA ALA A 83 -2.85 -9.93 10.69
C ALA A 83 -2.32 -11.27 10.14
N ARG A 84 -1.56 -11.21 9.03
CA ARG A 84 -0.94 -12.36 8.38
C ARG A 84 0.15 -13.01 9.24
N ASP A 85 0.98 -12.21 9.90
CA ASP A 85 2.04 -12.67 10.79
C ASP A 85 1.45 -13.33 12.05
N ARG A 86 0.37 -12.78 12.60
CA ARG A 86 -0.38 -13.41 13.69
C ARG A 86 -0.97 -14.76 13.26
N GLN A 87 -1.56 -14.83 12.06
CA GLN A 87 -2.07 -16.09 11.50
C GLN A 87 -0.96 -17.14 11.35
N ARG A 88 0.21 -16.77 10.82
CA ARG A 88 1.37 -17.68 10.69
C ARG A 88 1.88 -18.17 12.04
N ALA A 89 1.98 -17.29 13.03
CA ALA A 89 2.39 -17.66 14.39
C ALA A 89 1.41 -18.64 15.05
N THR A 90 0.10 -18.47 14.84
CA THR A 90 -0.91 -19.41 15.35
C THR A 90 -0.88 -20.77 14.66
N THR A 91 -0.62 -20.84 13.35
CA THR A 91 -0.51 -22.13 12.63
C THR A 91 0.76 -22.88 13.02
N ALA A 92 1.88 -22.18 13.23
CA ALA A 92 3.12 -22.77 13.72
C ALA A 92 3.02 -23.31 15.16
N ALA A 93 2.09 -22.78 15.96
CA ALA A 93 1.84 -23.22 17.33
C ALA A 93 0.80 -24.36 17.44
N SER A 94 0.06 -24.69 16.38
CA SER A 94 -0.88 -25.82 16.37
C SER A 94 -0.30 -27.13 15.81
N ASP A 95 0.86 -27.05 15.15
CA ASP A 95 1.54 -28.18 14.49
C ASP A 95 2.69 -28.78 15.32
N GLY A 96 2.83 -28.40 16.60
CA GLY A 96 3.82 -28.93 17.55
C GLY A 96 3.18 -29.48 18.81
#